data_AF-A0A7V8Y3G5-F1
#
_entry.id   AF-A0A7V8Y3G5-F1
#
_cell.length_a   1.000
_cell.length_b   1.000
_cell.length_c   1.000
_cell.angle_alpha   90.00
_cell.angle_beta   90.00
_cell.angle_gamma   90.00
#
_symmetry.space_group_name_H-M   'P 1'
#
loop_
_entity.id
_entity.type
_entity.pdbx_description
1 polymer ?
#
loop_
_entity_poly.entity_id
_entity_poly.type
_entity_poly.pdbx_seq_one_letter_code
_entity_poly.pdbx_strand_id
1 'polypeptide(L)' 'MHADRDDLHRLVEELPEDEVRAALQDVRRRRDEVRRTRKWPPTWFGAARGRRTDTAAGSEELLADGFGRQT' A
#
# COMPACT_ATOMS: atom_id res chain seq x y z
N MET A 1 8.85 -9.71 -11.84
CA MET A 1 7.43 -9.48 -12.24
C MET A 1 7.25 -8.01 -12.60
N HIS A 2 7.73 -7.61 -13.78
CA HIS A 2 7.58 -6.24 -14.31
C HIS A 2 6.97 -6.23 -15.73
N ALA A 3 6.88 -7.38 -16.41
CA ALA A 3 6.35 -7.51 -17.77
C ALA A 3 4.98 -6.80 -17.94
N ASP A 4 4.02 -7.06 -17.06
CA ASP A 4 2.69 -6.43 -17.14
C ASP A 4 2.73 -4.90 -17.00
N ARG A 5 3.70 -4.35 -16.26
CA ARG A 5 3.86 -2.89 -16.11
C ARG A 5 4.54 -2.28 -17.32
N ASP A 6 5.52 -2.98 -17.89
CA ASP A 6 6.24 -2.54 -19.08
C ASP A 6 5.33 -2.58 -20.31
N ASP A 7 4.48 -3.61 -20.42
CA ASP A 7 3.48 -3.72 -21.48
C ASP A 7 2.39 -2.64 -21.36
N LEU A 8 1.95 -2.31 -20.14
CA LEU A 8 1.03 -1.18 -19.93
C LEU A 8 1.67 0.15 -20.33
N HIS A 9 2.96 0.35 -20.07
CA HIS A 9 3.67 1.56 -20.47
C HIS A 9 3.70 1.69 -21.99
N ARG A 10 4.04 0.62 -22.71
CA ARG A 10 4.05 0.59 -24.18
C ARG A 10 2.68 0.93 -24.76
N LEU A 11 1.61 0.35 -24.22
CA LEU A 11 0.24 0.63 -24.67
C LEU A 11 -0.15 2.10 -24.50
N VAL A 12 0.32 2.75 -23.42
CA VAL A 12 0.08 4.19 -23.19
C VAL A 12 0.83 5.06 -24.18
N GLU A 13 2.04 4.66 -24.60
CA GLU A 13 2.82 5.39 -25.61
C GLU A 13 2.21 5.30 -27.02
N GLU A 14 1.53 4.19 -27.34
CA GLU A 14 0.89 3.96 -28.65
C GLU A 14 -0.50 4.62 -28.78
N LEU A 15 -1.09 5.10 -27.67
CA LEU A 15 -2.42 5.68 -27.65
C LEU A 15 -2.44 7.11 -28.23
N PRO A 16 -3.46 7.47 -29.03
CA PRO A 16 -3.73 8.86 -29.41
C PRO A 16 -3.94 9.76 -28.18
N GLU A 17 -3.48 11.02 -28.22
CA GLU A 17 -3.54 11.93 -27.06
C GLU A 17 -4.97 12.14 -26.53
N ASP A 18 -5.97 12.11 -27.40
CA ASP A 18 -7.39 12.22 -27.07
C ASP A 18 -7.88 11.02 -26.24
N GLU A 19 -7.37 9.82 -26.52
CA GLU A 19 -7.69 8.59 -25.80
C GLU A 19 -6.88 8.41 -24.51
N VAL A 20 -5.66 8.97 -24.45
CA VAL A 20 -4.82 8.96 -23.23
C VAL A 20 -5.57 9.57 -22.04
N ARG A 21 -6.36 10.63 -22.26
CA ARG A 21 -7.12 11.29 -21.19
C ARG A 21 -8.19 10.38 -20.59
N ALA A 22 -8.88 9.60 -21.42
CA ALA A 22 -9.89 8.63 -20.99
C ALA A 22 -9.24 7.46 -20.26
N ALA A 23 -8.17 6.88 -20.81
CA ALA A 23 -7.40 5.82 -20.17
C ALA A 23 -6.86 6.24 -18.79
N LEU A 24 -6.36 7.48 -18.66
CA LEU A 24 -5.87 8.01 -17.40
C LEU A 24 -6.98 8.11 -16.33
N GLN A 25 -8.20 8.53 -16.71
CA GLN A 25 -9.34 8.54 -15.77
C GLN A 25 -9.68 7.13 -15.29
N ASP A 26 -9.67 6.15 -16.19
CA ASP A 26 -9.97 4.76 -15.89
C ASP A 26 -8.96 4.12 -14.94
N VAL A 27 -7.66 4.40 -15.14
CA VAL A 27 -6.60 3.92 -14.24
C VAL A 27 -6.70 4.59 -12.87
N ARG A 28 -7.02 5.90 -12.81
CA ARG A 28 -7.25 6.61 -11.55
C ARG A 28 -8.43 6.03 -10.78
N ARG A 29 -9.55 5.76 -11.46
CA ARG A 29 -10.73 5.12 -10.87
C ARG A 29 -10.36 3.78 -10.25
N ARG A 30 -9.69 2.90 -11.00
CA ARG A 30 -9.22 1.58 -10.51
C ARG A 30 -8.28 1.71 -9.30
N ARG A 31 -7.36 2.68 -9.32
CA ARG A 31 -6.46 2.94 -8.18
C ARG A 31 -7.23 3.31 -6.92
N ASP A 32 -8.21 4.19 -7.05
CA ASP A 32 -8.99 4.67 -5.91
C ASP A 32 -9.94 3.59 -5.38
N GLU A 33 -10.49 2.73 -6.25
CA GLU A 33 -11.24 1.52 -5.86
C GLU A 33 -10.36 0.53 -5.09
N VAL A 34 -9.14 0.28 -5.55
CA VAL A 34 -8.17 -0.56 -4.83
C VAL A 34 -7.82 0.05 -3.47
N ARG A 35 -7.68 1.38 -3.37
CA ARG A 35 -7.46 2.06 -2.09
C ARG A 35 -8.66 1.95 -1.15
N ARG A 36 -9.89 2.03 -1.67
CA ARG A 36 -11.12 1.90 -0.87
C ARG A 36 -11.36 0.47 -0.38
N THR A 37 -11.03 -0.53 -1.19
CA THR A 37 -11.18 -1.95 -0.85
C THR A 37 -10.07 -2.42 0.09
N ARG A 38 -8.84 -1.93 -0.09
CA ARG A 38 -7.73 -2.17 0.83
C ARG A 38 -7.87 -1.22 2.02
N LYS A 39 -8.79 -1.54 2.95
CA LYS A 39 -8.95 -0.83 4.23
C LYS A 39 -7.69 -1.01 5.08
N TRP A 40 -6.70 -0.19 4.77
CA TRP A 40 -5.56 0.07 5.62
C TRP A 40 -5.78 1.42 6.31
N PRO A 41 -5.60 1.50 7.64
CA PRO A 41 -5.31 0.38 8.50
C PRO A 41 -6.56 -0.52 8.72
N PRO A 42 -6.40 -1.84 8.92
CA PRO A 42 -7.49 -2.73 9.29
C PRO A 42 -8.20 -2.23 10.56
N THR A 43 -9.46 -2.61 10.77
CA THR A 43 -10.24 -2.17 11.95
C THR A 43 -9.63 -2.56 13.29
N TRP A 44 -8.80 -3.59 13.33
CA TRP A 44 -8.07 -4.04 14.52
C TRP A 44 -6.72 -3.33 14.72
N PHE A 45 -6.26 -2.53 13.75
CA PHE A 45 -5.00 -1.80 13.86
C PHE A 45 -5.11 -0.73 14.94
N GLY A 46 -4.24 -0.81 15.96
CA GLY A 46 -4.30 0.05 17.14
C GLY A 46 -5.36 -0.37 18.19
N ALA A 47 -6.11 -1.45 17.96
CA ALA A 47 -7.08 -1.96 18.95
C ALA A 47 -6.41 -2.65 20.15
N ALA A 48 -5.10 -2.96 20.06
CA ALA A 48 -4.35 -3.54 21.16
C ALA A 48 -3.88 -2.45 22.13
N ARG A 49 -4.26 -2.58 23.41
CA ARG A 49 -3.69 -1.78 24.49
C ARG A 49 -2.41 -2.45 24.98
N GLY A 50 -1.28 -1.78 24.82
CA GLY A 50 0.00 -2.25 25.35
C GLY A 50 0.00 -2.24 26.88
N ARG A 51 0.68 -3.22 27.50
CA ARG A 51 0.89 -3.27 28.96
C ARG A 51 1.88 -2.20 29.46
N ARG A 52 2.69 -1.63 28.57
CA ARG A 52 3.75 -0.66 28.85
C ARG A 52 3.34 0.74 28.37
N THR A 53 3.45 1.73 29.24
CA THR A 53 3.17 3.15 28.95
C THR A 53 4.33 3.88 28.28
N ASP A 54 5.52 3.28 28.29
CA ASP A 54 6.80 3.79 27.79
C ASP A 54 7.25 3.14 26.47
N THR A 55 6.35 2.41 25.81
CA THR A 55 6.63 1.67 24.56
C THR A 55 7.26 2.55 23.47
N ALA A 56 6.90 3.83 23.40
CA ALA A 56 7.49 4.76 22.43
C ALA A 56 8.97 5.09 22.74
N ALA A 57 9.30 5.26 24.02
CA ALA A 57 10.65 5.59 24.46
C ALA A 57 11.61 4.39 24.33
N GLY A 58 11.12 3.17 24.56
CA GLY A 58 11.90 1.93 24.41
C GLY A 58 11.80 1.31 23.01
N SER A 59 11.37 2.05 21.99
CA SER A 59 11.06 1.47 20.68
C SER A 59 12.28 0.83 20.01
N GLU A 60 13.47 1.42 20.10
CA GLU A 60 14.69 0.85 19.53
C GLU A 60 15.08 -0.48 20.17
N GLU A 61 15.03 -0.56 21.50
CA GLU A 61 15.30 -1.79 22.26
C GLU A 61 14.27 -2.88 21.97
N LEU A 62 12.98 -2.53 21.96
CA LEU A 62 11.89 -3.47 21.66
C LEU A 62 11.93 -4.00 20.23
N LEU A 63 12.44 -3.20 19.28
CA LEU A 63 12.59 -3.61 17.89
C LEU A 63 13.87 -4.42 17.65
N ALA A 64 14.89 -4.27 18.50
CA ALA A 64 16.13 -5.05 18.43
C ALA A 64 15.87 -6.56 18.64
N ASP A 65 14.90 -6.92 19.47
CA ASP A 65 14.48 -8.31 19.70
C ASP A 65 13.79 -8.93 18.46
N GLY A 66 13.32 -8.10 17.53
CA GLY A 66 12.67 -8.49 16.28
C GLY A 66 11.19 -8.87 16.43
N PHE A 67 10.44 -8.81 15.33
CA PHE A 67 9.01 -9.13 15.35
C PHE A 67 8.75 -10.65 15.41
N GLY A 68 7.95 -11.08 16.39
CA GLY A 68 7.21 -12.35 16.30
C GLY A 68 8.02 -13.64 16.43
N ARG A 69 9.26 -13.62 16.94
CA ARG A 69 9.94 -14.87 17.33
C ARG A 69 9.38 -15.36 18.66
N GLN A 70 8.38 -16.24 18.57
CA GLN A 70 8.08 -17.18 19.65
C GLN A 70 9.12 -18.31 19.54
N THR A 71 9.98 -18.43 20.54
CA THR A 71 10.62 -19.71 20.85
C THR A 71 9.63 -20.57 21.64
#